data_AF-A0A1I4BI17-F1
#
_entry.id   AF-A0A1I4BI17-F1
#
_cell.length_a   1.000
_cell.length_b   1.000
_cell.length_c   1.000
_cell.angle_alpha   90.00
_cell.angle_beta   90.00
_cell.angle_gamma   90.00
#
_symmetry.space_group_name_H-M   'P 1'
#
loop_
_entity.id
_entity.type
_entity.pdbx_description
1 polymer ?
#
loop_
_entity_poly.entity_id
_entity_poly.type
_entity_poly.pdbx_seq_one_letter_code
_entity_poly.pdbx_strand_id
1 'polypeptide(L)'
;MSSLASNRQEILESSPKQQANYFVPNVGQREEHILYEWRGAEFATYFSRDAVMLFLTAKGQSGVRLDLHFLGAERSQEPEGKKLLPGRIHYLKGRDPA
;
A
#
# COMPACT_ATOMS: atom_id res chain seq x y z
N MET A 1 13.08 40.21 9.70
CA MET A 1 11.97 39.46 9.05
C MET A 1 12.60 38.51 8.03
N SER A 2 12.16 37.25 7.97
CA SER A 2 12.57 36.22 6.96
C SER A 2 13.71 35.23 7.34
N SER A 3 13.54 34.39 8.38
CA SER A 3 14.31 33.13 8.49
C SER A 3 13.44 31.88 8.68
N LEU A 4 12.20 32.04 9.16
CA LEU A 4 11.24 30.94 9.33
C LEU A 4 10.70 30.36 8.01
N ALA A 5 10.66 31.15 6.93
CA ALA A 5 10.15 30.71 5.63
C ALA A 5 11.15 29.78 4.90
N SER A 6 12.45 30.12 4.96
CA SER A 6 13.53 29.37 4.30
C SER A 6 13.63 27.93 4.84
N ASN A 7 13.55 27.80 6.17
CA ASN A 7 13.65 26.51 6.85
C ASN A 7 12.47 25.58 6.52
N ARG A 8 11.29 26.13 6.23
CA ARG A 8 10.09 25.34 5.93
C ARG A 8 10.17 24.70 4.54
N GLN A 9 10.74 25.39 3.57
CA GLN A 9 10.95 24.87 2.21
C GLN A 9 12.00 23.77 2.20
N GLU A 10 13.12 23.96 2.90
CA GLU A 10 14.17 22.93 3.03
C GLU A 10 13.66 21.66 3.72
N ILE A 11 12.81 21.78 4.74
CA ILE A 11 12.18 20.64 5.41
C ILE A 11 11.20 19.91 4.48
N LEU A 12 10.43 20.62 3.65
CA LEU A 12 9.53 19.97 2.68
C LEU A 12 10.27 19.28 1.53
N GLU A 13 11.40 19.82 1.09
CA GLU A 13 12.21 19.22 0.02
C GLU A 13 13.08 18.05 0.51
N SER A 14 13.53 18.09 1.78
CA SER A 14 14.27 17.00 2.42
C SER A 14 13.37 15.93 3.03
N SER A 15 12.09 16.23 3.26
CA SER A 15 11.10 15.22 3.63
C SER A 15 10.99 14.24 2.47
N PRO A 16 11.21 12.93 2.69
CA PRO A 16 10.95 11.96 1.64
C PRO A 16 9.50 12.17 1.21
N LYS A 17 9.29 12.49 -0.08
CA LYS A 17 7.94 12.62 -0.65
C LYS A 17 7.16 11.42 -0.17
N GLN A 18 6.25 11.65 0.78
CA GLN A 18 5.48 10.60 1.40
C GLN A 18 4.64 10.01 0.28
N GLN A 19 5.16 8.94 -0.33
CA GLN A 19 4.46 8.22 -1.37
C GLN A 19 3.15 7.80 -0.72
N ALA A 20 2.05 8.24 -1.30
CA ALA A 20 0.75 7.89 -0.78
C ALA A 20 0.70 6.36 -0.67
N ASN A 21 0.58 5.86 0.56
CA ASN A 21 0.48 4.43 0.83
C ASN A 21 -0.94 4.03 0.46
N TYR A 22 -1.17 3.70 -0.81
CA TYR A 22 -2.44 3.18 -1.27
C TYR A 22 -2.27 1.76 -1.79
N PHE A 23 -3.28 0.95 -1.53
CA PHE A 23 -3.43 -0.37 -2.12
C PHE A 23 -3.97 -0.19 -3.53
N VAL A 24 -3.29 -0.80 -4.51
CA VAL A 24 -3.72 -0.78 -5.91
C VAL A 24 -4.49 -2.07 -6.17
N PRO A 25 -5.78 -2.01 -6.58
CA PRO A 25 -6.51 -3.19 -6.99
C PRO A 25 -5.86 -3.85 -8.21
N ASN A 26 -5.78 -5.18 -8.22
CA ASN A 26 -5.42 -5.92 -9.43
C ASN A 26 -6.59 -5.89 -10.41
N VAL A 27 -6.38 -5.30 -11.57
CA VAL A 27 -7.37 -5.25 -12.67
C VAL A 27 -6.88 -6.04 -13.90
N GLY A 28 -6.04 -7.07 -13.66
CA GLY A 28 -5.53 -7.99 -14.67
C GLY A 28 -4.02 -7.91 -14.92
N GLN A 29 -3.29 -7.08 -14.17
CA GLN A 29 -1.82 -6.98 -14.31
C GLN A 29 -1.06 -8.11 -13.60
N ARG A 30 -1.75 -8.87 -12.73
CA ARG A 30 -1.21 -10.01 -11.98
C ARG A 30 -2.14 -11.21 -12.11
N GLU A 31 -1.65 -12.35 -11.62
CA GLU A 31 -2.45 -13.57 -11.47
C GLU A 31 -3.77 -13.30 -10.74
N GLU A 32 -4.82 -14.01 -11.14
CA GLU A 32 -6.20 -13.76 -10.73
C GLU A 32 -6.42 -13.80 -9.21
N HIS A 33 -5.65 -14.64 -8.50
CA HIS A 33 -5.78 -14.81 -7.06
C HIS A 33 -5.25 -13.62 -6.25
N ILE A 34 -4.50 -12.71 -6.88
CA ILE A 34 -4.00 -11.46 -6.26
C ILE A 34 -5.09 -10.39 -6.40
N LEU A 35 -5.50 -9.80 -5.28
CA LEU A 35 -6.55 -8.80 -5.22
C LEU A 35 -5.99 -7.37 -5.16
N TYR A 36 -4.92 -7.19 -4.39
CA TYR A 36 -4.30 -5.88 -4.21
C TYR A 36 -2.78 -5.99 -4.17
N GLU A 37 -2.12 -4.90 -4.57
CA GLU A 37 -0.68 -4.74 -4.41
C GLU A 37 -0.33 -3.43 -3.69
N TRP A 38 0.79 -3.47 -2.98
CA TRP A 38 1.43 -2.29 -2.40
C TRP A 38 2.94 -2.45 -2.57
N ARG A 39 3.62 -1.43 -3.09
CA ARG A 39 5.02 -1.54 -3.52
C ARG A 39 5.80 -0.29 -3.15
N GLY A 40 7.08 -0.46 -2.89
CA GLY A 40 8.05 0.61 -2.72
C GLY A 40 9.39 0.23 -3.34
N ALA A 41 10.42 1.04 -3.08
CA ALA A 41 11.76 0.81 -3.63
C ALA A 41 12.39 -0.51 -3.17
N GLU A 42 12.06 -0.97 -1.96
CA GLU A 42 12.71 -2.10 -1.27
C GLU A 42 11.71 -3.17 -0.80
N PHE A 43 10.46 -3.07 -1.23
CA PHE A 43 9.45 -4.06 -0.90
C PHE A 43 8.35 -4.17 -1.95
N ALA A 44 7.72 -5.34 -2.00
CA ALA A 44 6.44 -5.54 -2.65
C ALA A 44 5.56 -6.45 -1.79
N THR A 45 4.30 -6.07 -1.65
CA THR A 45 3.29 -6.81 -0.89
C THR A 45 2.12 -7.11 -1.79
N TYR A 46 1.70 -8.36 -1.81
CA TYR A 46 0.54 -8.83 -2.56
C TYR A 46 -0.46 -9.45 -1.60
N PHE A 47 -1.72 -9.06 -1.77
CA PHE A 47 -2.83 -9.55 -0.94
C PHE A 47 -3.69 -10.48 -1.79
N SER A 48 -3.83 -11.73 -1.35
CA SER A 48 -4.79 -12.68 -1.88
C SER A 48 -5.93 -12.90 -0.88
N ARG A 49 -6.84 -13.82 -1.18
CA ARG A 49 -7.92 -14.23 -0.26
C ARG A 49 -7.42 -15.03 0.95
N ASP A 50 -6.24 -15.62 0.85
CA ASP A 50 -5.75 -16.63 1.79
C ASP A 50 -4.35 -16.37 2.32
N ALA A 51 -3.63 -15.38 1.76
CA ALA A 51 -2.30 -15.03 2.21
C ALA A 51 -1.94 -13.56 1.91
N VAL A 52 -0.89 -13.12 2.60
CA VAL A 52 -0.10 -11.96 2.19
C VAL A 52 1.29 -12.43 1.79
N MET A 53 1.70 -12.12 0.56
CA MET A 53 3.06 -12.38 0.09
C MET A 53 3.88 -11.11 0.20
N LEU A 54 4.88 -11.09 1.08
CA LEU A 54 5.77 -9.97 1.31
C LEU A 54 7.16 -10.29 0.77
N PHE A 55 7.59 -9.48 -0.18
CA PHE A 55 8.93 -9.48 -0.74
C PHE A 55 9.69 -8.31 -0.16
N LEU A 56 10.83 -8.59 0.46
CA LEU A 56 11.74 -7.59 1.01
C LEU A 56 13.08 -7.70 0.29
N THR A 57 13.58 -6.57 -0.18
CA THR A 57 14.90 -6.47 -0.80
C THR A 57 15.70 -5.39 -0.08
N ALA A 58 16.97 -5.64 0.17
CA ALA A 58 17.88 -4.65 0.70
C ALA A 58 19.14 -4.63 -0.15
N LYS A 59 19.67 -3.43 -0.42
CA LYS A 59 20.84 -3.27 -1.27
C LYS A 59 22.03 -4.08 -0.72
N GLY A 60 22.60 -4.96 -1.56
CA GLY A 60 23.74 -5.80 -1.18
C GLY A 60 23.39 -7.04 -0.35
N GLN A 61 22.11 -7.36 -0.17
CA GLN A 61 21.64 -8.56 0.51
C GLN A 61 20.74 -9.40 -0.41
N SER A 62 20.71 -10.71 -0.17
CA SER A 62 19.72 -11.58 -0.81
C SER A 62 18.32 -11.21 -0.33
N GLY A 63 17.38 -11.09 -1.28
CA GLY A 63 15.99 -10.79 -0.95
C GLY A 63 15.33 -11.93 -0.16
N VAL A 64 14.31 -11.57 0.61
CA VAL A 64 13.50 -12.50 1.40
C VAL A 64 12.06 -12.44 0.91
N ARG A 65 11.41 -13.61 0.84
CA ARG A 65 9.97 -13.76 0.61
C ARG A 65 9.34 -14.39 1.85
N LEU A 66 8.28 -13.76 2.36
CA LEU A 66 7.45 -14.27 3.44
C LEU A 66 6.02 -14.47 2.94
N ASP A 67 5.53 -15.70 3.06
CA ASP A 67 4.16 -16.05 2.73
C ASP A 67 3.37 -16.23 4.03
N LEU A 68 2.53 -15.24 4.34
CA LEU A 68 1.76 -15.17 5.57
C LEU A 68 0.35 -15.70 5.32
N HIS A 69 0.13 -16.98 5.60
CA HIS A 69 -1.16 -17.64 5.39
C HIS A 69 -2.17 -17.35 6.50
N PHE A 70 -3.43 -17.11 6.12
CA PHE A 70 -4.54 -16.88 7.03
C PHE A 70 -5.16 -18.20 7.51
N LEU A 71 -4.45 -18.90 8.38
CA LEU A 71 -4.90 -20.19 8.93
C LEU A 71 -6.16 -19.99 9.79
N GLY A 72 -7.21 -20.75 9.49
CA GLY A 72 -8.48 -20.70 10.24
C GLY A 72 -9.31 -19.44 10.02
N ALA A 73 -9.00 -18.61 9.00
CA ALA A 73 -9.79 -17.42 8.70
C ALA A 73 -11.22 -17.79 8.26
N GLU A 74 -12.20 -17.19 8.93
CA GLU A 74 -13.61 -17.37 8.61
C GLU A 74 -14.00 -16.44 7.44
N ARG A 75 -14.10 -17.01 6.24
CA ARG A 75 -14.25 -16.26 4.98
C ARG A 75 -15.66 -15.70 4.76
N SER A 76 -16.63 -16.10 5.58
CA SER A 76 -18.02 -15.62 5.55
C SER A 76 -18.22 -14.33 6.33
N GLN A 77 -17.23 -13.90 7.13
CA GLN A 77 -17.34 -12.70 7.93
C GLN A 77 -17.14 -11.46 7.05
N GLU A 78 -18.17 -10.63 6.94
CA GLU A 78 -18.06 -9.33 6.28
C GLU A 78 -17.29 -8.36 7.19
N PRO A 79 -16.27 -7.64 6.68
CA PRO A 79 -15.53 -6.67 7.49
C PRO A 79 -16.44 -5.51 7.91
N GLU A 80 -16.68 -5.36 9.22
CA GLU A 80 -17.42 -4.22 9.76
C GLU A 80 -16.48 -3.12 10.26
N GLY A 81 -16.56 -1.95 9.61
CA GLY A 81 -15.85 -0.75 10.06
C GLY A 81 -16.47 -0.17 11.32
N LYS A 82 -15.77 -0.24 12.46
CA LYS A 82 -16.27 0.31 13.75
C LYS A 82 -16.24 1.84 13.84
N LYS A 83 -15.33 2.49 13.10
CA LYS A 83 -15.14 3.94 13.14
C LYS A 83 -14.47 4.43 11.86
N LEU A 84 -14.91 5.59 11.38
CA LEU A 84 -14.23 6.30 10.30
C LEU A 84 -12.84 6.77 10.76
N LEU A 85 -11.81 6.47 9.96
CA LEU A 85 -10.49 7.05 10.15
C LEU A 85 -10.53 8.55 9.80
N PRO A 86 -9.68 9.39 10.43
CA PRO A 86 -9.67 10.84 10.19
C PRO A 86 -9.20 11.23 8.78
N GLY A 87 -8.63 10.30 8.02
CA GLY A 87 -8.18 10.52 6.66
C GLY A 87 -9.34 10.55 5.66
N ARG A 88 -9.39 11.58 4.81
CA ARG A 88 -10.20 11.59 3.60
C ARG A 88 -9.33 11.19 2.42
N ILE A 89 -9.64 10.05 1.80
CA ILE A 89 -8.99 9.63 0.56
C ILE A 89 -9.86 10.13 -0.59
N HIS A 90 -9.32 11.05 -1.40
CA HIS A 90 -9.94 11.42 -2.67
C HIS A 90 -9.51 10.39 -3.70
N TYR A 91 -10.46 9.63 -4.25
CA TYR A 91 -10.21 8.75 -5.39
C TYR A 91 -10.98 9.25 -6.61
N LEU A 92 -10.34 9.17 -7.78
CA LEU A 92 -11.00 9.38 -9.06
C LEU A 92 -11.51 8.03 -9.53
N LYS A 93 -12.83 7.84 -9.55
CA LYS A 93 -13.44 6.68 -10.19
C LYS A 93 -13.46 6.95 -11.71
N GLY A 94 -12.62 6.24 -12.45
CA GLY A 94 -12.69 6.26 -13.92
C GLY A 94 -14.08 5.78 -14.37
N ARG A 95 -14.59 6.33 -15.49
CA ARG A 95 -15.78 5.78 -16.16
C ARG A 95 -15.39 4.42 -16.76
N ASP A 96 -15.64 3.34 -16.05
CA ASP A 96 -15.78 2.03 -16.70
C ASP A 96 -17.15 2.00 -17.41
N PRO A 97 -17.21 1.71 -18.72
CA PRO A 97 -18.47 1.46 -19.41
C PRO A 97 -19.07 0.12 -18.92
N ALA A 98 -20.38 0.15 -18.65
CA ALA A 98 -21.20 -1.01 -18.33
C ALA A 98 -21.38 -1.95 -19.52
#